data_AF-A0A0C5W1D5-F1
#
_entry.id   AF-A0A0C5W1D5-F1
#
_cell.length_a   1.000
_cell.length_b   1.000
_cell.length_c   1.000
_cell.angle_alpha   90.00
_cell.angle_beta   90.00
_cell.angle_gamma   90.00
#
_symmetry.space_group_name_H-M   'P 1'
#
loop_
_entity.id
_entity.type
_entity.pdbx_description
1 polymer ?
#
loop_
_entity_poly.entity_id
_entity_poly.type
_entity_poly.pdbx_seq_one_letter_code
_entity_poly.pdbx_strand_id
1 'polypeptide(L)'
;MDLLIILGAFVAGIVVGFILLKATSGDNDAQALRKKLEELQAEHQGYQNSVNEHFTRTADLIETMNKNYSEIQSHLMQGAELLVSPEYRLESEQMTQLNPDADDNNLEVPKDWAPKKADQKGTLSEGFGLSPEKEEAETTQDSSQVRS
;
A
#
# COMPACT_ATOMS: atom_id res chain seq x y z
N MET A 1 -29.97 46.38 -50.93
CA MET A 1 -31.06 45.81 -50.11
C MET A 1 -30.52 44.71 -49.21
N ASP A 2 -29.64 43.84 -49.71
CA ASP A 2 -29.11 42.68 -48.96
C ASP A 2 -28.31 43.06 -47.71
N LEU A 3 -27.55 44.15 -47.76
CA LEU A 3 -26.73 44.63 -46.62
C LEU A 3 -27.58 45.07 -45.42
N LEU A 4 -28.80 45.58 -45.65
CA LEU A 4 -29.73 45.94 -44.58
C LEU A 4 -30.34 44.70 -43.91
N ILE A 5 -30.58 43.63 -44.70
CA ILE A 5 -31.09 42.36 -44.19
C ILE A 5 -30.03 41.68 -43.32
N ILE A 6 -28.77 41.68 -43.77
CA ILE A 6 -27.63 41.13 -43.02
C ILE A 6 -27.45 41.89 -41.69
N LEU A 7 -27.49 43.22 -41.73
CA LEU A 7 -27.35 44.04 -40.52
C LEU A 7 -28.51 43.82 -39.53
N GLY A 8 -29.74 43.70 -40.03
CA GLY A 8 -30.91 43.41 -39.21
C GLY A 8 -30.84 42.03 -38.54
N ALA A 9 -30.41 41.00 -39.28
CA ALA A 9 -30.21 39.66 -38.75
C ALA A 9 -29.10 39.62 -37.69
N PHE A 10 -28.01 40.39 -37.89
CA PHE A 10 -26.92 40.48 -36.92
C PHE A 10 -27.37 41.09 -35.59
N VAL A 11 -28.11 42.21 -35.65
CA VAL A 11 -28.66 42.86 -34.45
C VAL A 11 -29.67 41.95 -33.75
N ALA A 12 -30.57 41.30 -34.50
CA ALA A 12 -31.51 40.34 -33.95
C ALA A 12 -30.80 39.16 -33.27
N GLY A 13 -29.74 38.63 -33.87
CA GLY A 13 -28.91 37.59 -33.30
C GLY A 13 -28.26 38.00 -31.98
N ILE A 14 -27.74 39.23 -31.88
CA ILE A 14 -27.16 39.75 -30.63
C ILE A 14 -28.23 39.86 -29.55
N VAL A 15 -29.41 40.38 -29.87
CA VAL A 15 -30.51 40.54 -28.90
C VAL A 15 -30.97 39.19 -28.38
N VAL A 16 -31.19 38.23 -29.28
CA VAL A 16 -31.58 36.85 -28.89
C VAL A 16 -30.47 36.18 -28.09
N GLY A 17 -29.21 36.30 -28.52
CA GLY A 17 -28.06 35.76 -27.80
C GLY A 17 -27.90 36.34 -26.39
N PHE A 18 -28.14 37.65 -26.23
CA PHE A 18 -28.09 38.31 -24.93
C PHE A 18 -29.21 37.86 -23.99
N ILE A 19 -30.43 37.70 -24.52
CA ILE A 19 -31.57 37.19 -23.73
C ILE A 19 -31.30 35.76 -23.28
N LEU A 20 -30.81 34.90 -24.16
CA LEU A 20 -30.45 33.52 -23.81
C LEU A 20 -29.35 33.51 -22.74
N LEU A 21 -28.26 34.25 -22.92
CA LEU A 21 -27.16 34.31 -21.95
C LEU A 21 -27.63 34.77 -20.57
N LYS A 22 -28.48 35.81 -20.51
CA LYS A 22 -29.04 36.31 -19.26
C LYS A 22 -29.98 35.29 -18.61
N ALA A 23 -30.71 34.50 -19.40
CA ALA A 23 -31.59 33.45 -18.90
C ALA A 23 -30.80 32.25 -18.32
N THR A 24 -29.61 31.93 -18.86
CA THR A 24 -28.75 30.86 -18.30
C THR A 24 -27.86 31.33 -17.15
N SER A 25 -27.56 32.63 -17.04
CA SER A 25 -26.66 33.18 -16.01
C SER A 25 -27.35 33.33 -14.64
N GLY A 26 -28.08 32.30 -14.22
CA GLY A 26 -28.68 32.24 -12.90
C GLY A 26 -27.59 32.05 -11.84
N ASP A 27 -27.32 33.08 -11.05
CA ASP A 27 -26.36 33.07 -9.93
C ASP A 27 -26.60 31.91 -8.93
N ASN A 28 -27.83 31.40 -8.90
CA ASN A 28 -28.25 30.25 -8.10
C ASN A 28 -27.47 28.96 -8.42
N ASP A 29 -27.14 28.71 -9.69
CA ASP A 29 -26.44 27.48 -10.10
C ASP A 29 -24.97 27.51 -9.66
N ALA A 30 -24.34 28.68 -9.75
CA ALA A 30 -22.98 28.89 -9.26
C ALA A 30 -22.90 28.75 -7.73
N GLN A 31 -23.89 29.27 -7.00
CA GLN A 31 -23.98 29.09 -5.55
C GLN A 31 -24.24 27.63 -5.15
N ALA A 32 -25.10 26.91 -5.86
CA ALA A 32 -25.36 25.50 -5.63
C ALA A 32 -24.10 24.64 -5.86
N LEU A 33 -23.33 24.94 -6.92
CA LEU A 33 -22.08 24.25 -7.20
C LEU A 33 -21.01 24.52 -6.13
N ARG A 34 -20.89 25.76 -5.66
CA ARG A 34 -20.00 26.13 -4.54
C ARG A 34 -20.35 25.35 -3.27
N LYS A 35 -21.65 25.26 -2.93
CA LYS A 35 -22.11 24.48 -1.78
C LYS A 35 -21.74 23.00 -1.89
N LYS A 36 -21.90 22.41 -3.08
CA LYS A 36 -21.50 21.01 -3.31
C LYS A 36 -20.00 20.79 -3.10
N LEU A 37 -19.16 21.72 -3.57
CA LEU A 37 -17.72 21.63 -3.36
C LEU A 37 -17.36 21.74 -1.87
N GLU A 38 -18.00 22.67 -1.15
CA GLU A 38 -17.82 22.83 0.29
C GLU A 38 -18.25 21.58 1.06
N GLU A 39 -19.39 20.99 0.71
CA GLU A 39 -19.89 19.75 1.29
C GLU A 39 -18.93 18.57 1.06
N LEU A 40 -18.47 18.38 -0.19
CA LEU A 40 -17.51 17.32 -0.53
C LEU A 40 -16.18 17.49 0.21
N GLN A 41 -15.70 18.74 0.31
CA GLN A 41 -14.46 19.03 1.01
C GLN A 41 -14.60 18.77 2.52
N ALA A 42 -15.75 19.13 3.10
CA ALA A 42 -16.06 18.85 4.50
C ALA A 42 -16.14 17.34 4.76
N GLU A 43 -16.77 16.56 3.86
CA GLU A 43 -16.81 15.10 3.93
C GLU A 43 -15.41 14.50 3.87
N HIS A 44 -14.57 14.98 2.95
CA HIS A 44 -13.20 14.50 2.80
C HIS A 44 -12.35 14.78 4.06
N GLN A 45 -12.52 15.96 4.65
CA GLN A 45 -11.85 16.32 5.90
C GLN A 45 -12.36 15.46 7.07
N GLY A 46 -13.66 15.19 7.11
CA GLY A 46 -14.27 14.28 8.09
C GLY A 46 -13.72 12.87 7.99
N TYR A 47 -13.58 12.34 6.77
CA TYR A 47 -12.97 11.03 6.52
C TYR A 47 -11.51 10.99 6.99
N GLN A 48 -10.70 11.98 6.63
CA GLN A 48 -9.30 12.05 7.07
C GLN A 48 -9.19 12.08 8.60
N ASN A 49 -10.05 12.84 9.27
CA ASN A 49 -10.09 12.90 10.74
C ASN A 49 -10.48 11.54 11.35
N SER A 50 -11.50 10.88 10.80
CA SER A 50 -11.95 9.56 11.26
C SER A 50 -10.87 8.48 11.10
N VAL A 51 -10.15 8.49 9.98
CA VAL A 51 -9.01 7.58 9.75
C VAL A 51 -7.90 7.85 10.77
N ASN A 52 -7.56 9.12 11.01
CA ASN A 52 -6.53 9.47 11.98
C ASN A 52 -6.93 9.05 13.42
N GLU A 53 -8.19 9.26 13.80
CA GLU A 53 -8.72 8.80 15.08
C GLU A 53 -8.64 7.27 15.19
N HIS A 54 -8.98 6.54 14.13
CA HIS A 54 -8.92 5.08 14.13
C HIS A 54 -7.48 4.57 14.29
N PHE A 55 -6.49 5.15 13.60
CA PHE A 55 -5.09 4.76 13.75
C PHE A 55 -4.51 5.15 15.12
N THR A 56 -4.90 6.30 15.66
CA THR A 56 -4.52 6.71 17.02
C THR A 56 -5.04 5.72 18.05
N ARG A 57 -6.32 5.36 17.95
CA ARG A 57 -6.95 4.38 18.83
C ARG A 57 -6.32 3.00 18.68
N THR A 58 -6.05 2.56 17.44
CA THR A 58 -5.38 1.28 17.19
C THR A 58 -3.97 1.25 17.78
N ALA A 59 -3.21 2.35 17.69
CA ALA A 59 -1.87 2.44 18.28
C ALA A 59 -1.91 2.28 19.81
N ASP A 60 -2.86 2.93 20.47
CA ASP A 60 -3.08 2.80 21.93
C ASP A 60 -3.47 1.37 22.33
N LEU A 61 -4.32 0.71 21.54
CA LEU A 61 -4.68 -0.69 21.75
C LEU A 61 -3.47 -1.62 21.57
N ILE A 62 -2.62 -1.38 20.57
CA ILE A 62 -1.39 -2.15 20.33
C ILE A 62 -0.41 -1.96 21.48
N GLU A 63 -0.24 -0.74 21.98
CA GLU A 63 0.61 -0.46 23.14
C GLU A 63 0.14 -1.23 24.38
N THR A 64 -1.17 -1.19 24.64
CA THR A 64 -1.79 -1.95 25.73
C THR A 64 -1.57 -3.46 25.55
N MET A 65 -1.72 -3.98 24.34
CA MET A 65 -1.47 -5.39 24.03
C MET A 65 -0.01 -5.76 24.28
N ASN A 66 0.96 -4.96 23.83
CA ASN A 66 2.39 -5.20 24.06
C ASN A 66 2.74 -5.22 25.53
N LYS A 67 2.17 -4.29 26.31
CA LYS A 67 2.33 -4.28 27.77
C LYS A 67 1.82 -5.57 28.40
N ASN A 68 0.61 -6.00 28.03
CA ASN A 68 0.02 -7.23 28.52
C ASN A 68 0.84 -8.46 28.09
N TYR A 69 1.37 -8.48 26.87
CA TYR A 69 2.25 -9.54 26.39
C TYR A 69 3.55 -9.64 27.21
N SER A 70 4.20 -8.50 27.48
CA SER A 70 5.38 -8.46 28.34
C SER A 70 5.08 -8.92 29.76
N GLU A 71 3.90 -8.60 30.29
CA GLU A 71 3.46 -9.06 31.61
C GLU A 71 3.26 -10.57 31.64
N ILE A 72 2.59 -11.14 30.63
CA ILE A 72 2.42 -12.59 30.48
C ILE A 72 3.78 -13.28 30.40
N GLN A 73 4.71 -12.73 29.61
CA GLN A 73 6.06 -13.27 29.49
C GLN A 73 6.81 -13.23 30.82
N SER A 74 6.73 -12.10 31.55
CA SER A 74 7.32 -11.98 32.90
C SER A 74 6.72 -12.99 33.88
N HIS A 75 5.40 -13.16 33.86
CA HIS A 75 4.71 -14.14 34.70
C HIS A 75 5.09 -15.58 34.33
N LEU A 76 5.33 -15.86 33.04
CA LEU A 76 5.80 -17.16 32.58
C LEU A 76 7.25 -17.41 33.01
N MET A 77 8.14 -16.41 32.97
CA MET A 77 9.51 -16.54 33.48
C MET A 77 9.52 -16.79 34.99
N GLN A 78 8.72 -16.03 35.76
CA GLN A 78 8.54 -16.24 37.20
C GLN A 78 7.94 -17.61 37.52
N GLY A 79 6.92 -18.02 36.76
CA GLY A 79 6.31 -19.34 36.89
C GLY A 79 7.29 -20.46 36.53
N ALA A 80 8.08 -20.30 35.47
CA ALA A 80 9.13 -21.25 35.13
C ALA A 80 10.14 -21.38 36.28
N GLU A 81 10.61 -20.28 36.86
CA GLU A 81 11.55 -20.33 37.99
C GLU A 81 10.95 -21.02 39.24
N LEU A 82 9.66 -20.82 39.52
CA LEU A 82 8.98 -21.40 40.68
C LEU A 82 8.57 -22.87 40.48
N LEU A 83 8.15 -23.25 39.27
CA LEU A 83 7.67 -24.61 38.97
C LEU A 83 8.77 -25.54 38.46
N VAL A 84 9.90 -25.00 38.00
CA VAL A 84 11.08 -25.79 37.68
C VAL A 84 11.74 -26.22 38.99
N SER A 85 11.61 -27.52 39.30
CA SER A 85 12.38 -28.15 40.36
C SER A 85 13.88 -27.94 40.08
N PRO A 86 14.73 -27.83 41.12
CA PRO A 86 16.14 -27.52 40.94
C PRO A 86 16.89 -28.49 39.99
N GLU A 87 16.37 -29.70 39.77
CA GLU A 87 16.88 -30.66 38.77
C GLU A 87 16.72 -30.22 37.30
N TYR A 88 15.74 -29.37 36.96
CA TYR A 88 15.49 -28.93 35.58
C TYR A 88 15.81 -27.45 35.36
N ARG A 89 16.44 -26.78 36.33
CA ARG A 89 17.01 -25.45 36.15
C ARG A 89 18.08 -25.59 35.08
N LEU A 90 17.74 -25.24 33.84
CA LEU A 90 18.73 -25.11 32.77
C LEU A 90 19.77 -24.12 33.27
N GLU A 91 20.95 -24.66 33.57
CA GLU A 91 22.14 -23.94 33.99
C GLU A 91 22.56 -23.06 32.81
N SER A 92 21.94 -21.87 32.74
CA SER A 92 22.10 -20.90 31.65
C SER A 92 23.46 -20.21 31.66
N GLU A 93 24.36 -20.60 32.56
CA GLU A 93 25.72 -20.04 32.68
C GLU A 93 26.73 -20.69 31.72
N GLN A 94 26.37 -21.76 30.99
CA GLN A 94 27.31 -22.49 30.10
C GLN A 94 27.11 -22.28 28.59
N MET A 95 26.23 -21.38 28.13
CA MET A 95 26.10 -21.09 26.69
C MET A 95 26.85 -19.85 26.19
N THR A 96 27.48 -19.07 27.08
CA THR A 96 28.30 -17.89 26.70
C THR A 96 29.73 -18.26 26.28
N GLN A 97 30.08 -19.55 26.23
CA GLN A 97 31.45 -20.00 25.93
C GLN A 97 31.50 -20.96 24.73
N LEU A 98 30.76 -20.63 23.67
CA LEU A 98 30.97 -21.23 22.36
C LEU A 98 31.30 -20.12 21.35
N ASN A 99 32.61 -19.89 21.21
CA ASN A 99 33.28 -19.21 20.12
C ASN A 99 33.27 -17.65 20.12
N PRO A 100 34.31 -16.98 20.67
CA PRO A 100 34.47 -15.53 20.56
C PRO A 100 34.80 -14.99 19.15
N ASP A 101 34.87 -15.87 18.13
CA ASP A 101 35.17 -15.52 16.74
C ASP A 101 33.94 -15.61 15.79
N ALA A 102 32.72 -15.80 16.32
CA ALA A 102 31.51 -15.71 15.50
C ALA A 102 31.15 -14.23 15.29
N ASP A 103 31.48 -13.73 14.10
CA ASP A 103 31.13 -12.40 13.59
C ASP A 103 29.62 -12.11 13.79
N ASP A 104 29.31 -11.32 14.82
CA ASP A 104 27.98 -10.89 15.28
C ASP A 104 27.20 -10.10 14.22
N ASN A 105 27.83 -9.78 13.08
CA ASN A 105 27.24 -8.99 12.01
C ASN A 105 26.35 -9.76 11.03
N ASN A 106 26.20 -11.10 11.18
CA ASN A 106 25.49 -11.91 10.18
C ASN A 106 24.36 -12.80 10.73
N LEU A 107 23.74 -12.42 11.85
CA LEU A 107 22.42 -12.92 12.22
C LEU A 107 21.35 -12.18 11.38
N GLU A 108 21.32 -12.42 10.07
CA GLU A 108 20.23 -11.93 9.24
C GLU A 108 18.96 -12.73 9.53
N VAL A 109 18.10 -12.18 10.38
CA VAL A 109 16.71 -12.62 10.51
C VAL A 109 16.04 -12.63 9.13
N PRO A 110 15.27 -13.68 8.78
CA PRO A 110 14.59 -13.75 7.49
C PRO A 110 13.75 -12.48 7.24
N LYS A 111 14.17 -11.67 6.27
CA LYS A 111 13.51 -10.41 5.88
C LYS A 111 12.34 -10.71 4.93
N ASP A 112 11.38 -11.49 5.41
CA ASP A 112 10.18 -11.87 4.65
C ASP A 112 9.23 -10.69 4.38
N TRP A 113 9.55 -9.50 4.89
CA TRP A 113 8.78 -8.26 4.77
C TRP A 113 9.39 -7.22 3.80
N ALA A 114 10.56 -7.49 3.20
CA ALA A 114 11.20 -6.50 2.34
C ALA A 114 10.52 -6.41 0.96
N PRO A 115 10.16 -5.19 0.48
CA PRO A 115 9.63 -5.03 -0.88
C PRO A 115 10.68 -5.48 -1.90
N LYS A 116 10.27 -6.37 -2.81
CA LYS A 116 11.18 -6.91 -3.83
C LYS A 116 11.66 -5.80 -4.77
N LYS A 117 12.91 -5.91 -5.22
CA LYS A 117 13.47 -5.03 -6.26
C LYS A 117 12.63 -5.13 -7.53
N ALA A 118 12.56 -4.06 -8.33
CA ALA A 118 11.69 -3.95 -9.51
C ALA A 118 11.86 -5.09 -10.55
N ASP A 119 13.01 -5.75 -10.57
CA ASP A 119 13.34 -6.85 -11.48
C ASP A 119 13.06 -8.25 -10.90
N GLN A 120 12.50 -8.34 -9.68
CA GLN A 120 12.17 -9.62 -9.06
C GLN A 120 10.65 -9.83 -8.98
N LYS A 121 10.16 -10.82 -9.71
CA LYS A 121 8.75 -11.24 -9.67
C LYS A 121 8.35 -11.66 -8.25
N GLY A 122 7.18 -11.17 -7.80
CA GLY A 122 6.61 -11.49 -6.49
C GLY A 122 6.39 -13.00 -6.29
N THR A 123 6.40 -13.46 -5.03
CA THR A 123 6.02 -14.85 -4.70
C THR A 123 4.56 -15.16 -5.06
N LEU A 124 3.74 -14.14 -5.24
CA LEU A 124 2.35 -14.22 -5.71
C LEU A 124 2.20 -13.93 -7.21
N SER A 125 3.30 -13.87 -7.96
CA SER A 125 3.22 -13.63 -9.39
C SER A 125 2.89 -14.91 -10.14
N GLU A 126 2.11 -14.81 -11.22
CA GLU A 126 1.54 -15.94 -11.95
C GLU A 126 2.57 -16.91 -12.58
N GLY A 127 3.86 -16.55 -12.58
CA GLY A 127 4.96 -17.40 -13.05
C GLY A 127 5.91 -17.88 -11.95
N PHE A 128 5.55 -17.68 -10.68
CA PHE A 128 6.38 -18.11 -9.56
C PHE A 128 6.39 -19.65 -9.48
N GLY A 129 7.57 -20.25 -9.62
CA GLY A 129 7.74 -21.70 -9.72
C GLY A 129 7.65 -22.28 -11.14
N LEU A 130 7.47 -21.44 -12.16
CA LEU A 130 7.56 -21.84 -13.56
C LEU A 130 8.88 -21.34 -14.13
N SER A 131 9.87 -22.22 -14.26
CA SER A 131 11.15 -21.89 -14.90
C SER A 131 10.87 -21.53 -16.37
N PRO A 132 11.21 -20.32 -16.84
CA PRO A 132 11.33 -20.10 -18.27
C PRO A 132 12.53 -20.94 -18.73
N GLU A 133 12.26 -21.92 -19.59
CA GLU A 133 13.30 -22.59 -20.37
C GLU A 133 14.16 -21.49 -21.00
N LYS A 134 15.48 -21.56 -20.77
CA LYS A 134 16.46 -20.70 -21.42
C LYS A 134 16.26 -20.79 -22.93
N GLU A 135 15.70 -19.74 -23.51
CA GLU A 135 15.81 -19.47 -24.93
C GLU A 135 17.12 -18.71 -25.13
N GLU A 136 18.20 -19.42 -25.47
CA GLU A 136 19.31 -18.86 -26.25
C GLU A 136 20.23 -19.95 -26.84
N ALA A 137 20.15 -20.03 -28.17
CA ALA A 137 21.17 -20.42 -29.16
C ALA A 137 21.76 -21.85 -29.13
N GLU A 138 21.50 -22.65 -30.18
CA GLU A 138 22.44 -22.76 -31.31
C GLU A 138 21.87 -23.62 -32.46
N THR A 139 21.87 -23.01 -33.64
CA THR A 139 21.76 -23.66 -34.95
C THR A 139 23.03 -24.47 -35.20
N THR A 140 22.88 -25.72 -35.67
CA THR A 140 23.33 -26.28 -36.96
C THR A 140 23.69 -27.76 -36.83
N GLN A 141 23.06 -28.56 -37.70
CA GLN A 141 23.64 -29.66 -38.48
C GLN A 141 24.31 -30.87 -37.81
N ASP A 142 23.72 -32.01 -38.18
CA ASP A 142 24.40 -33.14 -38.81
C ASP A 142 25.21 -34.08 -37.91
N SER A 143 24.59 -35.20 -37.55
CA SER A 143 25.01 -36.48 -38.16
C SER A 143 24.04 -37.60 -37.79
N SER A 144 23.53 -38.21 -38.86
CA SER A 144 22.85 -39.48 -38.93
C SER A 144 23.50 -40.59 -38.07
N GLN A 145 22.70 -41.30 -37.28
CA GLN A 145 22.64 -42.77 -37.38
C GLN A 145 21.42 -43.34 -36.63
N VAL A 146 20.43 -43.74 -37.41
CA VAL A 146 19.37 -44.67 -37.01
C VAL A 146 19.66 -46.00 -37.69
N ARG A 147 19.63 -47.06 -36.89
CA ARG A 147 19.45 -48.49 -37.22
C ARG A 147 20.58 -49.30 -37.87
N SER A 148 20.79 -50.46 -37.22
CA SER A 148 21.31 -51.76 -37.69
C SER A 148 22.79 -51.89 -38.04
#